data_AF-A0A7W3ZSX7-F1
#
_entry.id   AF-A0A7W3ZSX7-F1
#
_cell.length_a   1.000
_cell.length_b   1.000
_cell.length_c   1.000
_cell.angle_alpha   90.00
_cell.angle_beta   90.00
_cell.angle_gamma   90.00
#
_symmetry.space_group_name_H-M   'P 1'
#
loop_
_entity.id
_entity.type
_entity.pdbx_description
1 polymer ?
#
loop_
_entity_poly.entity_id
_entity_poly.type
_entity_poly.pdbx_seq_one_letter_code
_entity_poly.pdbx_strand_id
1 'polypeptide(L)'
;MTTTAARPTSTGTPGYSETMPCEPESARRARLLISAALNTWGIGDLVDTATLVVSELVGNSVQHTPCRLLRVTVSRPAPHCVKIAVTDQSRTVPDMTSPADEAEEGRGLFLVDVLSVRWGYDRHGWGKTVWAELEVPTC
;
A
#
# COMPACT_ATOMS: atom_id res chain seq x y z
N MET A 1 -17.46 -8.89 22.96
CA MET A 1 -16.41 -8.98 21.94
C MET A 1 -17.06 -8.68 20.60
N THR A 2 -16.93 -7.45 20.12
CA THR A 2 -17.70 -6.97 18.96
C THR A 2 -16.82 -7.05 17.73
N THR A 3 -16.89 -8.17 17.02
CA THR A 3 -16.24 -8.34 15.72
C THR A 3 -16.93 -7.43 14.72
N THR A 4 -16.30 -6.30 14.40
CA THR A 4 -16.76 -5.42 13.31
C THR A 4 -16.45 -6.12 12.00
N ALA A 5 -17.47 -6.74 11.41
CA ALA A 5 -17.40 -7.26 10.05
C ALA A 5 -17.27 -6.08 9.07
N ALA A 6 -16.23 -6.11 8.23
CA ALA A 6 -16.06 -5.14 7.16
C ALA A 6 -17.24 -5.24 6.18
N ARG A 7 -17.95 -4.12 5.99
CA ARG A 7 -19.08 -4.02 5.07
C ARG A 7 -18.53 -3.94 3.64
N PRO A 8 -18.90 -4.85 2.73
CA PRO A 8 -18.46 -4.76 1.34
C PRO A 8 -19.12 -3.53 0.69
N THR A 9 -18.34 -2.50 0.40
CA THR A 9 -18.79 -1.40 -0.45
C THR A 9 -18.75 -1.87 -1.90
N SER A 10 -19.95 -2.07 -2.45
CA SER A 10 -20.20 -2.28 -3.88
C SER A 10 -19.76 -1.04 -4.67
N THR A 11 -18.51 -1.02 -5.12
CA THR A 11 -18.01 -0.12 -6.17
C THR A 11 -17.14 -0.92 -7.14
N GLY A 12 -17.75 -1.85 -7.88
CA GLY A 12 -17.32 -2.38 -9.20
C GLY A 12 -15.96 -3.07 -9.36
N THR A 13 -15.06 -2.97 -8.38
CA THR A 13 -13.65 -3.34 -8.50
C THR A 13 -13.29 -4.37 -7.43
N PRO A 14 -12.74 -5.55 -7.80
CA PRO A 14 -12.25 -6.51 -6.82
C PRO A 14 -11.21 -5.87 -5.90
N GLY A 15 -11.37 -6.03 -4.59
CA GLY A 15 -10.43 -5.46 -3.63
C GLY A 15 -10.58 -6.03 -2.23
N TYR A 16 -9.48 -6.00 -1.49
CA TYR A 16 -9.40 -6.39 -0.09
C TYR A 16 -8.77 -5.26 0.71
N SER A 17 -9.17 -5.10 1.98
CA SER A 17 -8.53 -4.15 2.87
C SER A 17 -8.48 -4.66 4.29
N GLU A 18 -7.46 -4.22 5.04
CA GLU A 18 -7.29 -4.57 6.44
C GLU A 18 -6.76 -3.36 7.21
N THR A 19 -7.33 -3.10 8.39
CA THR A 19 -6.81 -2.11 9.35
C THR A 19 -5.93 -2.81 10.37
N MET A 20 -4.76 -2.23 10.62
CA MET A 20 -3.73 -2.77 11.50
C MET A 20 -3.03 -1.66 12.30
N PRO A 21 -2.35 -1.99 13.41
CA PRO A 21 -1.51 -1.04 14.14
C PRO A 21 -0.46 -0.40 13.23
N CYS A 22 -0.13 0.86 13.50
CA CYS A 22 0.96 1.56 12.81
C CYS A 22 2.30 1.21 13.47
N GLU A 23 2.75 -0.02 13.22
CA GLU A 23 3.94 -0.63 13.84
C GLU A 23 4.73 -1.42 12.77
N PRO A 24 6.07 -1.58 12.90
CA PRO A 24 6.88 -2.29 11.90
C PRO A 24 6.38 -3.71 11.59
N GLU A 25 5.85 -4.42 12.58
CA GLU A 25 5.32 -5.78 12.47
C GLU A 25 4.11 -5.88 11.53
N SER A 26 3.39 -4.78 11.34
CA SER A 26 2.25 -4.70 10.42
C SER A 26 2.65 -4.88 8.96
N ALA A 27 3.92 -4.63 8.60
CA ALA A 27 4.41 -4.91 7.25
C ALA A 27 4.24 -6.39 6.87
N ARG A 28 4.43 -7.31 7.82
CA ARG A 28 4.20 -8.75 7.60
C ARG A 28 2.74 -9.05 7.30
N ARG A 29 1.81 -8.45 8.03
CA ARG A 29 0.36 -8.62 7.80
C ARG A 29 -0.06 -8.04 6.45
N ALA A 30 0.45 -6.86 6.12
CA ALA A 30 0.24 -6.24 4.83
C ALA A 30 0.69 -7.14 3.68
N ARG A 31 1.91 -7.71 3.75
CA ARG A 31 2.38 -8.66 2.74
C ARG A 31 1.47 -9.86 2.58
N LEU A 32 0.99 -10.47 3.67
CA LEU A 32 0.07 -11.61 3.61
C LEU A 32 -1.27 -11.24 2.94
N LEU A 33 -1.82 -10.06 3.24
CA LEU A 33 -3.04 -9.54 2.59
C LEU A 33 -2.83 -9.40 1.07
N ILE A 34 -1.73 -8.78 0.66
CA ILE A 34 -1.37 -8.59 -0.75
C ILE A 34 -1.20 -9.95 -1.45
N SER A 35 -0.39 -10.84 -0.88
CA SER A 35 -0.15 -12.18 -1.45
C SER A 35 -1.44 -12.97 -1.61
N ALA A 36 -2.32 -12.97 -0.59
CA ALA A 36 -3.59 -13.67 -0.65
C ALA A 36 -4.50 -13.11 -1.76
N ALA A 37 -4.59 -11.78 -1.87
CA ALA A 37 -5.41 -11.12 -2.88
C ALA A 37 -4.95 -11.46 -4.31
N LEU A 38 -3.65 -11.33 -4.59
CA LEU A 38 -3.09 -11.57 -5.93
C LEU A 38 -3.20 -13.03 -6.36
N ASN A 39 -2.96 -13.97 -5.45
CA ASN A 39 -3.18 -15.39 -5.73
C ASN A 39 -4.65 -15.70 -6.00
N THR A 40 -5.58 -15.08 -5.26
CA THR A 40 -7.03 -15.23 -5.50
C THR A 40 -7.44 -14.70 -6.86
N TRP A 41 -6.77 -13.67 -7.36
CA TRP A 41 -7.02 -13.10 -8.70
C TRP A 41 -6.25 -13.79 -9.84
N GLY A 42 -5.48 -14.84 -9.55
CA GLY A 42 -4.71 -15.60 -10.54
C GLY A 42 -3.51 -14.84 -11.12
N ILE A 43 -2.99 -13.84 -10.41
CA ILE A 43 -1.85 -12.99 -10.83
C ILE A 43 -0.69 -13.08 -9.84
N GLY A 44 -0.37 -14.32 -9.43
CA GLY A 44 0.64 -14.63 -8.42
C GLY A 44 2.05 -14.15 -8.76
N ASP A 45 2.38 -13.98 -10.05
CA ASP A 45 3.70 -13.52 -10.50
C ASP A 45 4.03 -12.10 -10.03
N LEU A 46 3.02 -11.30 -9.66
CA LEU A 46 3.21 -9.96 -9.08
C LEU A 46 3.50 -9.95 -7.59
N VAL A 47 3.42 -11.09 -6.89
CA VAL A 47 3.49 -11.13 -5.42
C VAL A 47 4.79 -10.54 -4.90
N ASP A 48 5.93 -10.84 -5.51
CA ASP A 48 7.23 -10.36 -5.02
C ASP A 48 7.32 -8.83 -5.13
N THR A 49 6.99 -8.26 -6.29
CA THR A 49 6.96 -6.81 -6.50
C THR A 49 5.94 -6.12 -5.59
N ALA A 50 4.73 -6.67 -5.49
CA ALA A 50 3.65 -6.07 -4.72
C ALA A 50 3.92 -6.09 -3.20
N THR A 51 4.55 -7.15 -2.70
CA THR A 51 4.90 -7.27 -1.28
C THR A 51 6.08 -6.38 -0.90
N LEU A 52 6.99 -6.09 -1.83
CA LEU A 52 8.03 -5.09 -1.66
C LEU A 52 7.42 -3.69 -1.57
N VAL A 53 6.59 -3.31 -2.54
CA VAL A 53 5.90 -2.01 -2.56
C VAL A 53 5.08 -1.77 -1.29
N VAL A 54 4.28 -2.75 -0.84
CA VAL A 54 3.49 -2.55 0.39
C VAL A 54 4.37 -2.44 1.64
N SER A 55 5.54 -3.09 1.67
CA SER A 55 6.47 -2.99 2.79
C SER A 55 7.08 -1.58 2.87
N GLU A 56 7.44 -0.98 1.73
CA GLU A 56 7.93 0.40 1.69
C GLU A 56 6.84 1.40 2.10
N LEU A 57 5.61 1.24 1.60
CA LEU A 57 4.52 2.15 1.96
C LEU A 57 4.15 2.07 3.46
N VAL A 58 4.15 0.86 4.03
CA VAL A 58 3.93 0.67 5.47
C VAL A 58 5.11 1.22 6.27
N GLY A 59 6.34 0.92 5.86
CA GLY A 59 7.57 1.43 6.48
C GLY A 59 7.59 2.95 6.56
N ASN A 60 7.28 3.62 5.46
CA ASN A 60 7.17 5.08 5.40
C ASN A 60 6.13 5.63 6.37
N SER A 61 4.97 4.97 6.49
CA SER A 61 3.92 5.39 7.40
C SER A 61 4.35 5.26 8.86
N VAL A 62 5.03 4.18 9.20
CA VAL A 62 5.53 3.91 10.56
C VAL A 62 6.68 4.84 10.94
N GLN A 63 7.60 5.11 10.02
CA GLN A 63 8.81 5.90 10.29
C GLN A 63 8.56 7.41 10.28
N HIS A 64 7.74 7.90 9.35
CA HIS A 64 7.65 9.33 9.05
C HIS A 64 6.32 9.97 9.46
N THR A 65 5.50 9.26 10.22
CA THR A 65 4.16 9.74 10.55
C THR A 65 3.74 9.30 11.96
N PRO A 66 3.15 10.22 12.76
CA PRO A 66 2.54 9.86 14.03
C PRO A 66 1.18 9.18 13.77
N CYS A 67 1.18 7.93 13.29
CA CYS A 67 -0.04 7.12 13.19
C CYS A 67 -0.17 6.11 14.33
N ARG A 68 -1.41 5.78 14.68
CA ARG A 68 -1.74 4.66 15.58
C ARG A 68 -2.26 3.45 14.82
N LEU A 69 -3.00 3.72 13.75
CA LEU A 69 -3.58 2.72 12.86
C LEU A 69 -3.29 3.12 11.43
N LEU A 70 -3.13 2.12 10.59
CA LEU A 70 -3.11 2.26 9.14
C LEU A 70 -4.05 1.24 8.50
N ARG A 71 -4.56 1.56 7.32
CA ARG A 71 -5.36 0.65 6.49
C ARG A 71 -4.59 0.35 5.22
N VAL A 72 -4.33 -0.92 4.98
CA VAL A 72 -3.82 -1.40 3.69
C VAL A 72 -5.00 -1.80 2.83
N THR A 73 -4.99 -1.38 1.58
CA THR A 73 -5.99 -1.73 0.56
C THR A 73 -5.27 -2.23 -0.69
N VAL A 74 -5.75 -3.32 -1.25
CA VAL A 74 -5.36 -3.80 -2.57
C VAL A 74 -6.61 -3.90 -3.42
N SER A 75 -6.57 -3.32 -4.62
CA SER A 75 -7.69 -3.37 -5.56
C SER A 75 -7.20 -3.62 -6.97
N ARG A 76 -8.07 -4.12 -7.83
CA ARG A 76 -7.79 -4.40 -9.24
C ARG A 76 -8.68 -3.53 -10.14
N PRO A 77 -8.42 -2.21 -10.23
CA PRO A 77 -9.28 -1.25 -10.95
C PRO A 77 -9.48 -1.58 -12.44
N ALA A 78 -8.53 -2.29 -13.04
CA ALA A 78 -8.62 -2.80 -14.40
C ALA A 78 -7.94 -4.18 -14.49
N PRO A 79 -8.21 -5.00 -15.53
CA PRO A 79 -7.56 -6.30 -15.71
C PRO A 79 -6.03 -6.24 -15.67
N HIS A 80 -5.45 -5.15 -16.17
CA HIS A 80 -4.00 -4.94 -16.28
C HIS A 80 -3.42 -4.02 -15.19
N CYS A 81 -4.19 -3.69 -14.15
CA CYS A 81 -3.74 -2.77 -13.11
C CYS A 81 -4.13 -3.29 -11.72
N VAL A 82 -3.13 -3.37 -10.84
CA VAL A 82 -3.28 -3.58 -9.41
C VAL A 82 -2.91 -2.30 -8.69
N LYS A 83 -3.79 -1.81 -7.82
CA LYS A 83 -3.52 -0.65 -6.96
C LYS A 83 -3.31 -1.11 -5.52
N ILE A 84 -2.18 -0.73 -4.95
CA ILE A 84 -1.83 -0.94 -3.54
C ILE A 84 -1.87 0.42 -2.86
N ALA A 85 -2.54 0.51 -1.71
CA ALA A 85 -2.69 1.76 -0.99
C ALA A 85 -2.55 1.57 0.52
N VAL A 86 -1.87 2.51 1.17
CA VAL A 86 -1.76 2.62 2.63
C VAL A 86 -2.39 3.94 3.06
N THR A 87 -3.37 3.86 3.95
CA THR A 87 -4.08 5.02 4.48
C THR A 87 -3.82 5.17 5.97
N ASP A 88 -3.35 6.34 6.39
CA ASP A 88 -3.10 6.68 7.78
C ASP A 88 -3.82 7.98 8.18
N GLN A 89 -3.89 8.26 9.48
CA GLN A 89 -4.58 9.44 10.02
C GLN A 89 -3.70 10.70 10.11
N SER A 90 -2.48 10.66 9.58
CA SER A 90 -1.59 11.80 9.57
C SER A 90 -1.79 12.66 8.34
N ARG A 91 -1.63 13.96 8.55
CA ARG A 91 -1.68 14.98 7.50
C ARG A 91 -0.30 15.31 6.95
N THR A 92 0.76 14.73 7.53
CA THR A 92 2.14 14.81 7.02
C THR A 92 2.20 14.09 5.69
N VAL A 93 2.52 14.81 4.63
CA VAL A 93 2.67 14.23 3.28
C VAL A 93 4.04 13.58 3.14
N PRO A 94 4.20 12.57 2.28
CA PRO A 94 5.51 11.99 1.99
C PRO A 94 6.44 13.07 1.42
N ASP A 95 7.66 13.16 1.95
CA ASP A 95 8.69 14.00 1.36
C ASP A 95 9.21 13.34 0.09
N MET A 96 9.11 14.04 -1.04
CA MET A 96 9.50 13.54 -2.37
C MET A 96 10.96 13.86 -2.71
N THR A 97 11.72 14.42 -1.75
CA THR A 97 13.10 14.80 -2.01
C THR A 97 13.94 13.54 -2.29
N SER A 98 14.51 13.50 -3.49
CA SER A 98 15.37 12.42 -4.02
C SER A 98 16.42 12.01 -2.98
N PRO A 99 16.76 10.70 -2.86
CA PRO A 99 17.74 10.27 -1.87
C PRO A 99 19.04 11.04 -2.06
N ALA A 100 19.50 11.75 -1.04
CA ALA A 100 20.90 12.08 -0.93
C ALA A 100 21.66 10.75 -0.85
N ASP A 101 22.70 10.58 -1.67
CA ASP A 101 23.39 9.30 -1.99
C ASP A 101 23.87 8.46 -0.79
N GLU A 102 23.72 8.94 0.45
CA GLU A 102 24.23 8.33 1.68
C GLU A 102 23.16 8.06 2.77
N ALA A 103 21.88 8.42 2.57
CA ALA A 103 20.82 8.15 3.55
C ALA A 103 19.96 6.93 3.18
N GLU A 104 19.76 5.99 4.10
CA GLU A 104 18.72 4.95 3.96
C GLU A 104 17.30 5.57 3.94
N GLU A 105 17.14 6.72 4.59
CA GLU A 105 15.94 7.57 4.57
C GLU A 105 15.75 8.17 3.17
N GLY A 106 14.86 7.58 2.37
CA GLY A 106 14.51 8.06 1.02
C GLY A 106 14.53 6.99 -0.07
N ARG A 107 15.15 5.82 0.19
CA ARG A 107 15.15 4.70 -0.78
C ARG A 107 13.78 4.06 -0.97
N GLY A 108 12.92 4.10 0.06
CA GLY A 108 11.62 3.42 0.01
C GLY A 108 10.69 3.97 -1.07
N LEU A 109 10.54 5.29 -1.17
CA LEU A 109 9.75 5.89 -2.25
C LEU A 109 10.43 5.79 -3.61
N PHE A 110 11.76 5.82 -3.66
CA PHE A 110 12.50 5.55 -4.90
C PHE A 110 12.22 4.12 -5.42
N LEU A 111 12.19 3.13 -4.53
CA LEU A 111 11.85 1.76 -4.90
C LEU A 111 10.41 1.64 -5.40
N VAL A 112 9.46 2.32 -4.74
CA VAL A 112 8.08 2.42 -5.20
C VAL A 112 7.99 3.09 -6.57
N ASP A 113 8.77 4.15 -6.81
CA ASP A 113 8.83 4.85 -8.10
C ASP A 113 9.31 3.94 -9.23
N VAL A 114 10.38 3.18 -9.00
CA VAL A 114 10.94 2.26 -10.01
C VAL A 114 10.02 1.08 -10.31
N LEU A 115 9.28 0.58 -9.31
CA LEU A 115 8.47 -0.63 -9.44
C LEU A 115 7.02 -0.38 -9.87
N SER A 116 6.57 0.87 -9.84
CA SER A 116 5.18 1.22 -10.16
C SER A 116 5.06 1.92 -11.50
N VAL A 117 3.93 1.70 -12.19
CA VAL A 117 3.56 2.48 -13.37
C VAL A 117 3.33 3.94 -13.00
N ARG A 118 2.75 4.12 -11.82
CA ARG A 118 2.51 5.40 -11.18
C ARG A 118 2.29 5.19 -9.70
N TRP A 119 2.62 6.21 -8.93
CA TRP A 119 2.27 6.28 -7.53
C TRP A 119 1.93 7.72 -7.18
N GLY A 120 1.38 7.91 -5.99
CA GLY A 120 1.04 9.24 -5.50
C GLY A 120 0.42 9.19 -4.12
N TYR A 121 -0.18 10.30 -3.74
CA TYR A 121 -0.93 10.38 -2.49
C TYR A 121 -2.19 11.23 -2.65
N ASP A 122 -3.25 10.81 -1.95
CA ASP A 122 -4.49 11.54 -1.81
C ASP A 122 -4.60 12.08 -0.38
N ARG A 123 -4.95 13.36 -0.25
CA ARG A 123 -5.16 14.00 1.06
C ARG A 123 -6.63 13.91 1.44
N HIS A 124 -6.88 13.55 2.68
CA HIS A 124 -8.20 13.57 3.30
C HIS A 124 -8.22 14.60 4.42
N GLY A 125 -9.41 15.08 4.81
CA GLY A 125 -9.53 15.97 5.97
C GLY A 125 -9.01 15.34 7.27
N TRP A 126 -9.02 14.01 7.34
CA TRP A 126 -8.68 13.20 8.52
C TRP A 126 -7.38 12.40 8.38
N GLY A 127 -6.66 12.52 7.26
CA GLY A 127 -5.48 11.69 7.01
C GLY A 127 -4.97 11.76 5.57
N LYS A 128 -4.25 10.73 5.13
CA LYS A 128 -3.77 10.60 3.76
C LYS A 128 -3.82 9.15 3.30
N THR A 129 -3.85 8.95 2.00
CA THR A 129 -3.64 7.66 1.35
C THR A 129 -2.44 7.77 0.44
N VAL A 130 -1.38 7.00 0.66
CA VAL A 130 -0.29 6.83 -0.29
C VAL A 130 -0.55 5.57 -1.10
N TRP A 131 -0.40 5.62 -2.42
CA TRP A 131 -0.77 4.52 -3.30
C TRP A 131 0.21 4.34 -4.45
N ALA A 132 0.28 3.12 -4.96
CA ALA A 132 1.06 2.73 -6.12
C ALA A 132 0.25 1.79 -7.02
N GLU A 133 0.41 1.93 -8.34
CA GLU A 133 -0.22 1.09 -9.36
C GLU A 133 0.84 0.22 -10.05
N LEU A 134 0.59 -1.09 -10.10
CA LEU A 134 1.42 -2.08 -10.74
C LEU A 134 0.74 -2.58 -12.01
N GLU A 135 1.53 -2.72 -13.06
CA GLU A 135 1.08 -3.35 -14.30
C GLU A 135 0.99 -4.86 -14.11
N VAL A 136 -0.12 -5.46 -14.55
CA VAL A 136 -0.22 -6.92 -14.70
C VAL A 136 0.28 -7.25 -16.10
N PRO A 137 1.41 -7.96 -16.25
CA PRO A 137 1.91 -8.35 -17.55
C PRO A 137 0.83 -9.13 -18.31
N THR A 138 0.57 -8.75 -19.56
CA THR A 138 -0.18 -9.58 -20.48
C THR A 138 0.72 -10.68 -21.00
N CYS A 139 0.31 -11.94 -20.81
CA CYS A 139 0.95 -13.08 -21.47
C CYS A 139 0.90 -12.96 -23.00
#